data_AF-V4AI16-F1
#
_entry.id   AF-V4AI16-F1
#
_cell.length_a   1.000
_cell.length_b   1.000
_cell.length_c   1.000
_cell.angle_alpha   90.00
_cell.angle_beta   90.00
_cell.angle_gamma   90.00
#
_symmetry.space_group_name_H-M   'P 1'
#
loop_
_entity.id
_entity.type
_entity.pdbx_description
1 polymer ?
#
loop_
_entity_poly.entity_id
_entity_poly.type
_entity_poly.pdbx_seq_one_letter_code
_entity_poly.pdbx_strand_id
1 'polypeptide(L)'
;MLTVDVSCYPGKSNAKRLTMDLSCYPGKSHAKRLTMNLSCYPGKSHAKRLTMDLSCYPGKSHVKRLTMDLSCYPGKSHAKRLTMDLSCYPGKSNAKRFGQQSAGRKVT
;
A
#
# COMPACT_ATOMS: atom_id res chain seq x y z
N MET A 1 -9.41 -15.54 9.22
CA MET A 1 -9.13 -14.13 8.84
C MET A 1 -8.37 -13.55 10.01
N LEU A 2 -7.27 -12.82 9.78
CA LEU A 2 -6.55 -12.14 10.87
C LEU A 2 -6.85 -10.65 10.81
N THR A 3 -7.25 -10.07 11.93
CA THR A 3 -7.49 -8.64 12.10
C THR A 3 -6.55 -8.15 13.21
N VAL A 4 -5.87 -7.04 12.97
CA VAL A 4 -4.97 -6.40 13.94
C VAL A 4 -5.37 -4.94 14.06
N ASP A 5 -5.58 -4.49 15.29
CA ASP A 5 -5.92 -3.12 15.66
C ASP A 5 -5.01 -2.71 16.82
N VAL A 6 -3.94 -1.96 16.52
CA VAL A 6 -2.97 -1.44 17.49
C VAL A 6 -2.31 -0.17 16.94
N SER A 7 -1.74 0.67 17.79
CA SER A 7 -1.10 1.92 17.30
C SER A 7 0.16 1.66 16.46
N CYS A 8 0.92 0.59 16.74
CA CYS A 8 2.10 0.20 15.99
C CYS A 8 2.30 -1.32 16.00
N TYR A 9 2.62 -1.92 14.85
CA TYR A 9 2.94 -3.35 14.76
C TYR A 9 4.31 -3.59 14.11
N PRO A 10 5.36 -3.80 14.91
CA PRO A 10 6.64 -4.26 14.41
C PRO A 10 6.62 -5.79 14.28
N GLY A 11 6.51 -6.31 13.06
CA GLY A 11 6.43 -7.77 12.92
C GLY A 11 6.26 -8.36 11.52
N LYS A 12 6.11 -9.69 11.52
CA LYS A 12 5.81 -10.50 10.34
C LYS A 12 4.44 -11.14 10.51
N SER A 13 3.61 -11.05 9.48
CA SER A 13 2.28 -11.67 9.47
C SER A 13 2.10 -12.56 8.23
N ASN A 14 1.46 -13.71 8.42
CA ASN A 14 1.08 -14.63 7.35
C ASN A 14 -0.37 -15.05 7.53
N ALA A 15 -1.23 -14.74 6.55
CA ALA A 15 -2.62 -15.16 6.58
C ALA A 15 -3.21 -15.27 5.17
N LYS A 16 -4.28 -16.08 4.99
CA LYS A 16 -5.03 -16.09 3.72
C LYS A 16 -5.69 -14.73 3.43
N ARG A 17 -6.26 -14.11 4.47
CA ARG A 17 -6.84 -12.75 4.45
C ARG A 17 -6.37 -12.02 5.71
N LEU A 18 -5.82 -10.83 5.52
CA LEU A 18 -5.27 -9.98 6.58
C LEU A 18 -5.87 -8.57 6.44
N THR A 19 -6.38 -8.05 7.55
CA THR A 19 -6.83 -6.66 7.71
C THR A 19 -6.06 -6.03 8.86
N MET A 20 -5.53 -4.82 8.63
CA MET A 20 -4.78 -4.06 9.64
C MET A 20 -5.29 -2.62 9.68
N ASP A 21 -5.51 -2.11 10.88
CA ASP A 21 -5.76 -0.69 11.15
C ASP A 21 -4.73 -0.22 12.19
N LEU A 22 -3.78 0.62 11.79
CA LEU A 22 -2.65 1.03 12.64
C LEU A 22 -2.18 2.45 12.31
N SER A 23 -1.52 3.12 13.24
CA SER A 23 -0.84 4.39 12.92
C SER A 23 0.48 4.15 12.18
N CYS A 24 1.20 3.06 12.50
CA CYS A 24 2.48 2.71 11.87
C CYS A 24 2.69 1.19 11.74
N TYR A 25 3.21 0.73 10.60
CA TYR A 25 3.66 -0.66 10.41
C TYR A 25 5.08 -0.76 9.84
N PRO A 26 6.09 -0.97 10.68
CA PRO A 26 7.41 -1.39 10.25
C PRO A 26 7.49 -2.91 10.13
N GLY A 27 7.39 -3.47 8.92
CA GLY A 27 7.41 -4.94 8.81
C GLY A 27 7.25 -5.57 7.42
N LYS A 28 7.02 -6.89 7.44
CA LYS A 28 6.73 -7.70 6.25
C LYS A 28 5.39 -8.39 6.37
N SER A 29 4.60 -8.41 5.31
CA SER A 29 3.28 -9.05 5.28
C SER A 29 3.14 -9.98 4.06
N HIS A 30 2.59 -11.17 4.30
CA HIS A 30 2.32 -12.17 3.27
C HIS A 30 0.86 -12.63 3.33
N ALA A 31 0.07 -12.29 2.31
CA ALA A 31 -1.34 -12.72 2.26
C ALA A 31 -1.90 -12.90 0.85
N LYS A 32 -2.96 -13.71 0.67
CA LYS A 32 -3.66 -13.74 -0.63
C LYS A 32 -4.43 -12.44 -0.86
N ARG A 33 -5.09 -11.92 0.17
CA ARG A 33 -5.72 -10.59 0.19
C ARG A 33 -5.24 -9.84 1.42
N LEU A 34 -4.80 -8.61 1.20
CA LEU A 34 -4.31 -7.70 2.22
C LEU A 34 -5.04 -6.37 2.10
N THR A 35 -5.63 -5.93 3.20
CA THR A 35 -6.26 -4.61 3.34
C THR A 35 -5.59 -3.89 4.50
N MET A 36 -5.14 -2.65 4.30
CA MET A 36 -4.54 -1.84 5.35
C MET A 36 -5.11 -0.43 5.34
N ASN A 37 -5.40 0.12 6.52
CA ASN A 37 -5.65 1.53 6.75
C ASN A 37 -4.57 2.05 7.69
N LEU A 38 -3.74 3.01 7.24
CA LEU A 38 -2.52 3.38 7.97
C LEU A 38 -2.08 4.82 7.72
N SER A 39 -1.58 5.51 8.75
CA SER A 39 -0.91 6.81 8.54
C SER A 39 0.46 6.64 7.86
N CYS A 40 1.25 5.62 8.28
CA CYS A 40 2.60 5.36 7.78
C CYS A 40 2.91 3.86 7.61
N TYR A 41 3.45 3.47 6.45
CA TYR A 41 3.96 2.09 6.24
C TYR A 41 5.40 2.05 5.69
N PRO A 42 6.40 1.90 6.57
CA PRO A 42 7.75 1.52 6.18
C PRO A 42 7.88 -0.01 6.07
N GLY A 43 7.80 -0.58 4.86
CA GLY A 43 7.88 -2.05 4.77
C GLY A 43 7.84 -2.69 3.39
N LYS A 44 7.76 -4.04 3.41
CA LYS A 44 7.60 -4.87 2.21
C LYS A 44 6.30 -5.67 2.30
N SER A 45 5.53 -5.72 1.21
CA SER A 45 4.29 -6.48 1.13
C SER A 45 4.25 -7.41 -0.08
N HIS A 46 3.73 -8.61 0.14
CA HIS A 46 3.54 -9.62 -0.90
C HIS A 46 2.11 -10.17 -0.84
N ALA A 47 1.33 -9.84 -1.86
CA ALA A 47 -0.06 -10.29 -1.96
C ALA A 47 -0.57 -10.50 -3.39
N LYS A 48 -1.59 -11.34 -3.56
CA LYS A 48 -2.29 -11.43 -4.87
C LYS A 48 -3.13 -10.18 -5.11
N ARG A 49 -3.79 -9.68 -4.06
CA ARG A 49 -4.54 -8.43 -4.07
C ARG A 49 -4.17 -7.63 -2.83
N LEU A 50 -3.80 -6.37 -3.04
CA LEU A 50 -3.47 -5.40 -2.01
C LEU A 50 -4.33 -4.16 -2.20
N THR A 51 -5.00 -3.76 -1.13
CA THR A 51 -5.77 -2.52 -1.02
C THR A 51 -5.21 -1.74 0.15
N MET A 52 -4.83 -0.48 -0.06
CA MET A 52 -4.36 0.38 1.02
C MET A 52 -4.98 1.77 0.92
N ASP A 53 -5.23 2.34 2.09
CA ASP A 53 -5.54 3.74 2.31
C ASP A 53 -4.45 4.31 3.24
N LEU A 54 -3.64 5.26 2.75
CA LEU A 54 -2.53 5.83 3.53
C LEU A 54 -2.24 7.31 3.30
N SER A 55 -1.75 7.98 4.34
CA SER A 55 -1.09 9.29 4.17
C SER A 55 0.32 9.17 3.55
N CYS A 56 1.14 8.21 4.01
CA CYS A 56 2.54 8.04 3.58
C CYS A 56 2.98 6.57 3.43
N TYR A 57 3.58 6.20 2.28
CA TYR A 57 4.16 4.86 2.07
C TYR A 57 5.61 4.91 1.55
N PRO A 58 6.61 4.77 2.44
CA PRO A 58 7.99 4.47 2.06
C PRO A 58 8.24 2.96 1.98
N GLY A 59 8.20 2.35 0.80
CA GLY A 59 8.40 0.89 0.72
C GLY A 59 8.49 0.25 -0.66
N LYS A 60 8.56 -1.08 -0.65
CA LYS A 60 8.53 -1.92 -1.86
C LYS A 60 7.33 -2.87 -1.82
N SER A 61 6.54 -2.93 -2.89
CA SER A 61 5.41 -3.86 -3.01
C SER A 61 5.53 -4.72 -4.25
N HIS A 62 5.19 -6.01 -4.11
CA HIS A 62 5.14 -6.97 -5.21
C HIS A 62 3.80 -7.71 -5.19
N VAL A 63 2.89 -7.29 -6.07
CA VAL A 63 1.50 -7.78 -6.05
C VAL A 63 0.93 -8.01 -7.45
N LYS A 64 -0.08 -8.88 -7.60
CA LYS A 64 -0.73 -9.03 -8.91
C LYS A 64 -1.67 -7.87 -9.22
N ARG A 65 -2.46 -7.44 -8.22
CA ARG A 65 -3.36 -6.28 -8.29
C ARG A 65 -3.12 -5.38 -7.10
N LEU A 66 -2.90 -4.11 -7.37
CA LEU A 66 -2.69 -3.06 -6.38
C LEU A 66 -3.74 -1.97 -6.57
N THR A 67 -4.46 -1.64 -5.50
CA THR A 67 -5.34 -0.47 -5.42
C THR A 67 -4.89 0.36 -4.24
N MET A 68 -4.69 1.66 -4.47
CA MET A 68 -4.09 2.58 -3.53
C MET A 68 -4.85 3.91 -3.55
N ASP A 69 -5.20 4.41 -2.37
CA ASP A 69 -5.58 5.79 -2.13
C ASP A 69 -4.50 6.41 -1.23
N LEU A 70 -3.75 7.41 -1.73
CA LEU A 70 -2.64 8.00 -0.97
C LEU A 70 -2.45 9.51 -1.16
N SER A 71 -1.99 10.15 -0.10
CA SER A 71 -1.45 11.52 -0.20
C SER A 71 0.00 11.55 -0.73
N CYS A 72 0.89 10.68 -0.23
CA CYS A 72 2.31 10.67 -0.59
C CYS A 72 2.90 9.25 -0.75
N TYR A 73 3.56 8.97 -1.89
CA TYR A 73 4.27 7.68 -2.12
C TYR A 73 5.73 7.83 -2.59
N PRO A 74 6.70 7.82 -1.67
CA PRO A 74 8.12 7.67 -2.00
C PRO A 74 8.53 6.18 -2.01
N GLY A 75 8.38 5.47 -3.13
CA GLY A 75 8.69 4.04 -3.16
C GLY A 75 8.81 3.40 -4.54
N LYS A 76 9.04 2.08 -4.55
CA LYS A 76 9.02 1.25 -5.78
C LYS A 76 7.85 0.27 -5.73
N SER A 77 7.09 0.17 -6.81
CA SER A 77 5.95 -0.76 -6.90
C SER A 77 6.05 -1.62 -8.15
N HIS A 78 5.83 -2.93 -7.99
CA HIS A 78 5.73 -3.88 -9.08
C HIS A 78 4.38 -4.59 -9.06
N ALA A 79 3.54 -4.31 -10.06
CA ALA A 79 2.23 -4.94 -10.17
C ALA A 79 1.80 -5.30 -11.59
N LYS A 80 0.98 -6.33 -11.78
CA LYS A 80 0.39 -6.59 -13.12
C LYS A 80 -0.70 -5.56 -13.44
N ARG A 81 -1.50 -5.17 -12.45
CA ARG A 81 -2.46 -4.08 -12.52
C ARG A 81 -2.27 -3.17 -11.32
N LEU A 82 -2.20 -1.88 -11.59
CA LEU A 82 -2.07 -0.82 -10.60
C LEU A 82 -3.17 0.22 -10.85
N THR A 83 -3.96 0.49 -9.83
CA THR A 83 -4.92 1.61 -9.78
C THR A 83 -4.55 2.49 -8.60
N MET A 84 -4.46 3.79 -8.84
CA MET A 84 -3.98 4.77 -7.89
C MET A 84 -4.87 6.01 -7.90
N ASP A 85 -5.29 6.47 -6.73
CA ASP A 85 -5.77 7.84 -6.51
C ASP A 85 -4.74 8.57 -5.64
N LEU A 86 -4.07 9.59 -6.18
CA LEU A 86 -2.95 10.24 -5.49
C LEU A 86 -2.85 11.74 -5.74
N SER A 87 -2.40 12.47 -4.70
CA SER A 87 -2.01 13.88 -4.78
C SER A 87 -0.51 14.10 -5.06
N CYS A 88 0.41 13.28 -4.52
CA CYS A 88 1.87 13.41 -4.75
C CYS A 88 2.61 12.05 -4.93
N TYR A 89 3.46 11.92 -5.97
CA TYR A 89 4.21 10.68 -6.28
C TYR A 89 5.68 10.90 -6.70
N PRO A 90 6.66 10.81 -5.78
CA PRO A 90 8.10 10.83 -6.12
C PRO A 90 8.73 9.43 -6.37
N GLY A 91 7.97 8.39 -6.72
CA GLY A 91 8.43 7.00 -6.84
C GLY A 91 8.72 6.48 -8.26
N LYS A 92 9.17 5.22 -8.37
CA LYS A 92 9.26 4.47 -9.65
C LYS A 92 8.25 3.33 -9.65
N SER A 93 7.27 3.34 -10.55
CA SER A 93 6.29 2.26 -10.72
C SER A 93 6.61 1.41 -11.95
N ASN A 94 6.37 0.11 -11.86
CA ASN A 94 6.42 -0.80 -13.01
C ASN A 94 5.15 -1.64 -13.01
N ALA A 95 4.22 -1.30 -13.92
CA ALA A 95 2.99 -2.02 -14.08
C ALA A 95 2.65 -2.31 -15.54
N LYS A 96 2.13 -3.53 -15.81
CA LYS A 96 1.66 -3.88 -17.17
C LYS A 96 0.41 -3.11 -17.56
N ARG A 97 -0.41 -2.70 -16.58
CA ARG A 97 -1.57 -1.85 -16.79
C ARG A 97 -1.71 -0.90 -15.61
N PHE A 98 -1.75 0.39 -15.92
CA PHE A 98 -1.78 1.48 -14.96
C PHE A 98 -3.03 2.34 -15.19
N GLY A 99 -3.69 2.76 -14.11
CA GLY A 99 -4.72 3.78 -14.11
C GLY A 99 -4.52 4.70 -12.92
N GLN A 100 -4.45 6.01 -13.16
CA GLN A 100 -4.29 7.03 -12.14
C GLN A 100 -5.45 8.01 -12.23
N GLN A 101 -6.07 8.28 -11.08
CA GLN A 101 -6.88 9.47 -10.87
C GLN A 101 -6.04 10.40 -9.99
N SER A 102 -6.01 11.68 -10.34
CA SER A 102 -5.27 12.68 -9.58
C SER A 102 -6.18 13.88 -9.44
N ALA A 103 -6.57 14.22 -8.21
CA ALA A 103 -7.10 15.54 -7.91
C ALA A 103 -5.93 16.53 -8.04
N GLY A 104 -5.72 17.03 -9.25
CA GLY A 104 -4.68 18.02 -9.52
C GLY A 104 -4.97 19.28 -8.72
N ARG A 105 -4.20 19.54 -7.66
CA ARG A 105 -4.02 20.92 -7.21
C ARG A 105 -3.16 21.58 -8.28
N LYS A 106 -3.78 22.34 -9.19
CA LYS A 106 -3.06 23.39 -9.93
C LYS A 106 -2.40 24.25 -8.86
N VAL A 107 -1.08 24.13 -8.72
CA VAL A 107 -0.28 25.16 -8.07
C VAL A 107 -0.14 26.23 -9.13
N THR A 108 -1.05 27.21 -9.12
CA THR A 108 -0.84 28.51 -9.76
C THR A 108 0.29 29.25 -9.08
#